data_AF-A0A355GZY2-F1
#
_entry.id   AF-A0A355GZY2-F1
#
_cell.length_a   1.000
_cell.length_b   1.000
_cell.length_c   1.000
_cell.angle_alpha   90.00
_cell.angle_beta   90.00
_cell.angle_gamma   90.00
#
_symmetry.space_group_name_H-M   'P 1'
#
loop_
_entity.id
_entity.type
_entity.pdbx_description
1 polymer ?
#
loop_
_entity_poly.entity_id
_entity_poly.type
_entity_poly.pdbx_seq_one_letter_code
_entity_poly.pdbx_strand_id
1 'polypeptide(L)'
;MDFSKPDVYRRFLEAGIWKDKCLKYVQFVVEKLYELDEKRRVVPAPQKVVIYTTPGCRYCEAAKKDLEERGVFYEEISTEGNARALEDVMRLSGGSGIVPVLISGNNVKVGFGGG
;
A
#
# COMPACT_ATOMS: atom_id res chain seq x y z
N MET A 1 13.36 5.52 42.44
CA MET A 1 14.36 4.53 42.89
C MET A 1 15.72 5.06 42.50
N ASP A 2 16.63 5.23 43.46
CA ASP A 2 18.01 5.63 43.19
C ASP A 2 18.86 4.38 42.90
N PHE A 3 19.11 4.11 41.62
CA PHE A 3 19.84 2.93 41.15
C PHE A 3 21.37 3.06 41.26
N SER A 4 21.86 4.19 41.80
CA SER A 4 23.29 4.42 42.05
C SER A 4 23.80 3.63 43.27
N LYS A 5 22.89 3.03 44.06
CA LYS A 5 23.18 2.22 45.23
C LYS A 5 23.06 0.72 44.92
N PRO A 6 24.13 -0.08 45.09
CA PRO A 6 24.14 -1.51 44.72
C PRO A 6 23.03 -2.35 45.37
N ASP A 7 22.66 -2.04 46.62
CA ASP A 7 21.63 -2.78 47.37
C ASP A 7 20.22 -2.57 46.82
N VAL A 8 19.95 -1.38 46.26
CA VAL A 8 18.65 -1.05 45.65
C VAL A 8 18.50 -1.79 44.33
N TYR A 9 19.57 -1.92 43.56
CA TYR A 9 19.59 -2.70 42.32
C TYR A 9 19.38 -4.20 42.57
N ARG A 10 20.04 -4.77 43.60
CA ARG A 10 19.87 -6.18 43.97
C ARG A 10 18.43 -6.50 44.38
N ARG A 11 17.82 -5.67 45.25
CA ARG A 11 16.42 -5.83 45.67
C ARG A 11 15.44 -5.70 44.50
N PHE A 12 15.73 -4.83 43.53
CA PHE A 12 14.92 -4.70 42.32
C PHE A 12 14.97 -5.94 41.43
N LEU A 13 16.15 -6.56 41.29
CA LEU A 13 16.31 -7.82 40.55
C LEU A 13 15.60 -9.00 41.24
N GLU A 14 15.75 -9.11 42.56
CA GLU A 14 15.13 -10.15 43.39
C GLU A 14 13.60 -10.04 43.45
N ALA A 15 13.06 -8.81 43.42
CA ALA A 15 11.61 -8.58 43.46
C ALA A 15 10.86 -9.09 42.21
N GLY A 16 11.55 -9.44 41.12
CA GLY A 16 10.93 -9.99 39.91
C GLY A 16 10.02 -9.02 39.15
N ILE A 17 9.82 -7.80 39.63
CA ILE A 17 8.96 -6.75 39.05
C ILE A 17 9.37 -6.43 37.59
N TRP A 18 10.65 -6.59 37.26
CA TRP A 18 11.17 -6.41 35.91
C TRP A 18 10.77 -7.56 34.97
N LYS A 19 10.65 -8.80 35.48
CA LYS A 19 10.25 -9.97 34.67
C LYS A 19 8.83 -9.82 34.17
N ASP A 20 7.88 -9.40 35.00
CA ASP A 20 6.49 -9.21 34.58
C ASP A 20 6.36 -8.16 33.47
N LYS A 21 7.04 -7.02 33.59
CA LYS A 21 6.98 -5.95 32.59
C LYS A 21 7.69 -6.35 31.30
N CYS A 22 8.86 -7.01 31.39
CA CYS A 22 9.57 -7.52 30.23
C CYS A 22 8.78 -8.63 29.53
N LEU A 23 8.21 -9.59 30.26
CA LEU A 23 7.41 -10.67 29.69
C LEU A 23 6.14 -10.15 29.01
N LYS A 24 5.43 -9.19 29.62
CA LYS A 24 4.27 -8.54 28.99
C LYS A 24 4.63 -7.78 27.72
N TYR A 25 5.77 -7.09 27.71
CA TYR A 25 6.23 -6.39 26.51
C TYR A 25 6.61 -7.38 25.40
N VAL A 26 7.36 -8.44 25.73
CA VAL A 26 7.71 -9.50 24.76
C VAL A 26 6.45 -10.19 24.23
N GLN A 27 5.49 -10.52 25.09
CA GLN A 27 4.22 -11.10 24.68
C GLN A 27 3.45 -10.17 23.73
N PHE A 28 3.33 -8.89 24.07
CA PHE A 28 2.68 -7.91 23.21
C PHE A 28 3.37 -7.80 21.84
N VAL A 29 4.70 -7.77 21.80
CA VAL A 29 5.45 -7.71 20.54
C VAL A 29 5.23 -8.99 19.72
N VAL A 30 5.27 -10.16 20.35
CA VAL A 30 5.05 -11.45 19.67
C VAL A 30 3.63 -11.53 19.09
N GLU A 31 2.61 -11.17 19.86
CA GLU A 31 1.23 -11.12 19.38
C GLU A 31 1.07 -10.17 18.19
N LYS A 32 1.65 -8.96 18.27
CA LYS A 32 1.60 -8.00 17.17
C LYS A 32 2.35 -8.47 15.93
N LEU A 33 3.46 -9.19 16.09
CA LEU A 33 4.19 -9.78 14.97
C LEU A 33 3.37 -10.87 14.28
N TYR A 34 2.71 -11.77 15.03
CA TYR A 34 1.83 -12.78 14.45
C TYR A 34 0.61 -12.16 13.74
N GLU A 35 -0.03 -11.14 14.34
CA GLU A 35 -1.12 -10.39 13.68
C GLU A 35 -0.68 -9.75 12.35
N LEU A 36 0.56 -9.21 12.30
CA LEU A 36 1.12 -8.62 11.09
C LEU A 36 1.42 -9.67 10.03
N ASP A 37 1.99 -10.82 10.42
CA ASP A 37 2.29 -11.92 9.50
C ASP A 37 1.02 -12.52 8.90
N GLU A 38 -0.05 -12.70 9.68
CA GLU A 38 -1.36 -13.13 9.14
C GLU A 38 -1.92 -12.14 8.11
N LYS A 39 -1.86 -10.84 8.39
CA LYS A 39 -2.26 -9.79 7.44
C LYS A 39 -1.42 -9.78 6.17
N ARG A 40 -0.13 -10.08 6.26
CA ARG A 40 0.80 -10.18 5.11
C ARG A 40 0.64 -11.49 4.33
N ARG A 41 0.20 -12.58 4.98
CA ARG A 41 -0.02 -13.88 4.34
C ARG A 41 -1.18 -13.87 3.36
N VAL A 42 -2.09 -12.91 3.50
CA VAL A 42 -3.04 -12.54 2.44
C VAL A 42 -2.26 -11.77 1.38
N VAL A 43 -1.51 -12.46 0.54
CA VAL A 43 -1.00 -11.89 -0.70
C VAL A 43 -2.22 -11.74 -1.60
N PRO A 44 -2.75 -10.52 -1.84
CA PRO A 44 -3.83 -10.37 -2.79
C PRO A 44 -3.33 -10.96 -4.12
N ALA A 45 -4.18 -11.76 -4.78
CA ALA A 45 -3.89 -12.26 -6.12
C ALA A 45 -3.38 -11.09 -6.98
N PRO A 46 -2.41 -11.31 -7.88
CA PRO A 46 -1.83 -10.25 -8.69
C PRO A 46 -2.97 -9.43 -9.30
N GLN A 47 -3.14 -8.20 -8.80
CA GLN A 47 -4.29 -7.39 -9.17
C GLN A 47 -4.05 -6.94 -10.60
N LYS A 48 -4.90 -7.44 -11.51
CA LYS A 48 -4.87 -7.04 -12.91
C LYS A 48 -5.13 -5.54 -12.97
N VAL A 49 -4.11 -4.77 -13.36
CA VAL A 49 -4.26 -3.34 -13.57
C VAL A 49 -4.74 -3.10 -14.99
N VAL A 50 -5.77 -2.28 -15.16
CA VAL A 50 -6.18 -1.77 -16.48
C VAL A 50 -5.87 -0.29 -16.52
N ILE A 51 -5.20 0.17 -17.57
CA ILE A 51 -4.89 1.58 -17.79
C ILE A 51 -5.55 2.07 -19.08
N TYR A 52 -6.38 3.10 -18.98
CA TYR A 52 -6.93 3.79 -20.14
C TYR A 52 -5.99 4.91 -20.55
N THR A 53 -5.62 4.96 -21.83
CA THR A 53 -4.65 5.91 -22.37
C THR A 53 -5.16 6.58 -23.64
N THR A 54 -4.51 7.66 -24.03
CA THR A 54 -4.72 8.31 -25.32
C THR A 54 -3.35 8.54 -25.96
N PRO A 55 -3.17 8.33 -27.28
CA PRO A 55 -1.92 8.59 -27.96
C PRO A 55 -1.42 10.03 -27.73
N GLY A 56 -0.11 10.19 -27.52
CA GLY A 56 0.52 11.50 -27.28
C GLY A 56 0.37 12.04 -25.85
N CYS A 57 -0.27 11.31 -24.95
CA CYS A 57 -0.43 11.70 -23.54
C CYS A 57 0.84 11.44 -22.71
N ARG A 58 1.56 12.51 -22.33
CA ARG A 58 2.77 12.41 -21.51
C ARG A 58 2.54 11.78 -20.14
N TYR A 59 1.39 12.05 -19.51
CA TYR A 59 1.03 11.48 -18.21
C TYR A 59 0.73 9.98 -18.30
N CYS A 60 0.22 9.52 -19.43
CA CYS A 60 -0.05 8.12 -19.69
C CYS A 60 1.25 7.33 -19.83
N GLU A 61 2.23 7.88 -20.56
CA GLU A 61 3.58 7.31 -20.63
C GLU A 61 4.28 7.26 -19.26
N ALA A 62 4.14 8.32 -18.46
CA ALA A 62 4.67 8.34 -17.09
C ALA A 62 4.02 7.27 -16.21
N ALA A 63 2.71 7.07 -16.32
CA ALA A 63 1.98 6.04 -15.57
C ALA A 63 2.39 4.62 -15.96
N LYS A 64 2.55 4.35 -17.27
CA LYS A 64 3.03 3.07 -17.78
C LYS A 64 4.44 2.75 -17.27
N LYS A 65 5.35 3.72 -17.37
CA LYS A 65 6.72 3.58 -16.87
C LYS A 65 6.76 3.25 -15.38
N ASP A 66 5.94 3.92 -14.57
CA ASP A 66 5.83 3.63 -13.13
C ASP A 66 5.26 2.23 -12.83
N LEU A 67 4.33 1.73 -13.65
CA LEU A 67 3.85 0.35 -13.53
C LEU A 67 4.95 -0.67 -13.88
N GLU A 68 5.73 -0.40 -14.93
CA GLU A 68 6.84 -1.24 -15.36
C GLU A 68 7.97 -1.28 -14.33
N GLU A 69 8.37 -0.12 -13.79
CA GLU A 69 9.40 -0.02 -12.73
C GLU A 69 9.00 -0.78 -11.46
N ARG A 70 7.70 -0.85 -11.16
CA ARG A 70 7.16 -1.63 -10.03
C ARG A 70 6.94 -3.11 -10.36
N GLY A 71 7.18 -3.55 -11.60
CA GLY A 71 6.94 -4.92 -12.04
C GLY A 71 5.46 -5.32 -12.00
N VAL A 72 4.55 -4.35 -12.13
CA VAL A 72 3.10 -4.58 -12.11
C VAL A 72 2.62 -4.89 -13.52
N PHE A 73 1.99 -6.05 -13.71
CA PHE A 73 1.36 -6.37 -14.98
C PHE A 73 0.10 -5.53 -15.21
N TYR A 74 -0.03 -4.95 -16.40
CA TYR A 74 -1.16 -4.13 -16.77
C TYR A 74 -1.66 -4.40 -18.19
N GLU A 75 -2.92 -4.09 -18.43
CA GLU A 75 -3.56 -4.06 -19.75
C GLU A 75 -3.79 -2.59 -20.15
N GLU A 76 -3.27 -2.18 -21.30
CA GLU A 76 -3.49 -0.85 -21.86
C GLU A 76 -4.70 -0.85 -22.81
N ILE A 77 -5.63 0.08 -22.58
CA ILE A 77 -6.80 0.31 -23.44
C ILE A 77 -6.74 1.74 -23.98
N SER A 78 -6.49 1.89 -25.28
CA SER A 78 -6.53 3.20 -25.93
C SER A 78 -7.97 3.69 -26.12
N THR A 79 -8.21 4.97 -25.87
CA THR A 79 -9.48 5.65 -26.20
C THR A 79 -9.58 6.01 -27.69
N GLU A 80 -8.47 6.01 -28.43
CA GLU A 80 -8.46 6.34 -29.86
C GLU A 80 -9.20 5.26 -30.67
N GLY A 81 -10.20 5.67 -31.45
CA GLY A 81 -11.01 4.75 -32.26
C GLY A 81 -11.90 3.80 -31.44
N ASN A 82 -11.93 3.91 -30.12
CA ASN A 82 -12.69 3.05 -29.23
C ASN A 82 -13.71 3.86 -28.42
N ALA A 83 -14.93 3.96 -28.97
CA ALA A 83 -16.02 4.72 -28.35
C ALA A 83 -16.38 4.19 -26.94
N ARG A 84 -16.28 2.88 -26.70
CA ARG A 84 -16.56 2.29 -25.37
C ARG A 84 -15.50 2.69 -24.35
N ALA A 85 -14.22 2.67 -24.73
CA ALA A 85 -13.14 3.11 -23.85
C ALA A 85 -13.25 4.59 -23.52
N LEU A 86 -13.66 5.42 -24.48
CA LEU A 86 -13.93 6.83 -24.24
C LEU A 86 -15.10 7.05 -23.27
N GLU A 87 -16.20 6.30 -23.44
CA GLU A 87 -17.34 6.34 -22.53
C GLU A 87 -16.95 5.93 -21.10
N ASP A 88 -16.16 4.85 -20.97
CA ASP A 88 -15.62 4.42 -19.68
C ASP A 88 -14.77 5.49 -19.02
N VAL A 89 -13.84 6.11 -19.76
CA VAL A 89 -13.01 7.20 -19.24
C VAL A 89 -13.87 8.39 -18.80
N MET A 90 -14.86 8.78 -19.60
CA MET A 90 -15.80 9.85 -19.23
C MET A 90 -16.54 9.51 -17.93
N ARG A 91 -17.08 8.30 -17.82
CA ARG A 91 -17.79 7.84 -16.62
C ARG A 91 -16.88 7.79 -15.39
N LEU A 92 -15.66 7.27 -15.53
CA LEU A 92 -14.71 7.09 -14.42
C LEU A 92 -14.07 8.40 -13.97
N SER A 93 -13.93 9.38 -14.87
CA SER A 93 -13.36 10.70 -14.58
C SER A 93 -14.40 11.78 -14.22
N GLY A 94 -15.67 11.40 -14.03
CA GLY A 94 -16.73 12.35 -13.67
C GLY A 94 -17.15 13.30 -14.81
N GLY A 95 -16.97 12.87 -16.06
CA GLY A 95 -17.34 13.62 -17.27
C GLY A 95 -16.21 14.46 -17.88
N SER A 96 -15.04 14.49 -17.25
CA SER A 96 -13.91 15.33 -17.69
C SER A 96 -13.04 14.71 -18.78
N GLY A 97 -13.11 13.39 -18.97
CA GLY A 97 -12.32 12.67 -19.97
C GLY A 97 -10.82 12.59 -19.63
N ILE A 98 -10.46 12.72 -18.35
CA ILE A 98 -9.06 12.78 -17.90
C ILE A 98 -8.40 11.42 -18.04
N VAL A 99 -7.25 11.38 -18.71
CA VAL A 99 -6.35 10.22 -18.82
C VAL A 99 -4.98 10.53 -18.21
N PRO A 100 -4.25 9.53 -17.70
CA PRO A 100 -4.61 8.11 -17.64
C PRO A 100 -5.63 7.80 -16.54
N VAL A 101 -6.47 6.78 -16.74
CA VAL A 101 -7.32 6.20 -15.69
C VAL A 101 -6.81 4.80 -15.38
N LEU A 102 -6.41 4.54 -14.14
CA LEU A 102 -5.95 3.24 -13.67
C LEU A 102 -7.04 2.57 -12.84
N ILE A 103 -7.32 1.31 -13.15
CA ILE A 103 -8.24 0.46 -12.40
C ILE A 103 -7.46 -0.72 -11.84
N SER A 104 -7.54 -0.93 -10.53
CA SER A 104 -6.95 -2.06 -9.83
C SER A 104 -7.94 -2.59 -8.80
N GLY A 105 -8.61 -3.70 -9.11
CA GLY A 105 -9.71 -4.23 -8.31
C GLY A 105 -10.83 -3.19 -8.16
N ASN A 106 -11.06 -2.74 -6.92
CA ASN A 106 -12.08 -1.74 -6.60
C ASN A 106 -11.52 -0.31 -6.55
N ASN A 107 -10.22 -0.12 -6.83
CA ASN A 107 -9.58 1.18 -6.84
C ASN A 107 -9.57 1.76 -8.25
N VAL A 108 -10.11 2.97 -8.39
CA VAL A 108 -10.02 3.77 -9.61
C VAL A 108 -9.19 5.01 -9.29
N LYS A 109 -8.12 5.21 -10.05
CA LYS A 109 -7.26 6.40 -9.95
C LYS A 109 -7.33 7.15 -11.27
N VAL A 110 -7.82 8.39 -11.20
CA VAL A 110 -7.93 9.29 -12.35
C VAL A 110 -6.73 10.23 -12.34
N GLY A 111 -6.03 10.33 -13.47
CA GLY A 111 -4.83 11.13 -13.63
C GLY A 111 -3.58 10.48 -13.02
N PHE A 112 -2.42 10.98 -13.43
CA PHE A 112 -1.13 10.53 -12.93
C PHE A 112 -0.20 11.74 -12.76
N GLY A 113 0.43 11.88 -11.58
CA GLY A 113 1.36 12.97 -11.30
C GLY A 113 0.75 14.28 -10.74
N GLY A 114 -0.57 14.33 -10.50
CA GLY A 114 -1.22 15.44 -9.79
C GLY A 114 -1.45 16.71 -10.63
N GLY A 115 -2.42 16.66 -11.54
CA GLY A 115 -2.96 17.81 -12.27
C GLY A 115 -4.48 17.77 -12.24
#